data_AF-A0A1Q7ZNC7-F1
#
_entry.id   AF-A0A1Q7ZNC7-F1
#
_cell.length_a   1.000
_cell.length_b   1.000
_cell.length_c   1.000
_cell.angle_alpha   90.00
_cell.angle_beta   90.00
_cell.angle_gamma   90.00
#
_symmetry.space_group_name_H-M   'P 1'
#
loop_
_entity.id
_entity.type
_entity.pdbx_description
1 polymer ?
#
loop_
_entity_poly.entity_id
_entity_poly.type
_entity_poly.pdbx_seq_one_letter_code
_entity_poly.pdbx_strand_id
1 'polypeptide(L)'
;MIVFQLPITATTGLSADPAEILELGRGVFALALFAISIYAWSKRKQPALLIVAAAFLPFFAKTVLDVFYSTSTLLDFARPLFDFIALALFFVAIVIRPRKDLGKGSA
;
A
#
# COMPACT_ATOMS: atom_id res chain seq x y z
N MET A 1 -13.93 -30.57 32.31
CA MET A 1 -13.74 -29.28 31.62
C MET A 1 -14.62 -29.32 30.39
N ILE A 2 -15.79 -28.66 30.41
CA ILE A 2 -16.78 -28.76 29.33
C ILE A 2 -16.42 -27.74 28.25
N VAL A 3 -16.11 -28.24 27.06
CA VAL A 3 -15.85 -27.42 25.86
C VAL A 3 -17.21 -26.97 25.32
N PHE A 4 -17.51 -25.68 25.44
CA PHE A 4 -18.66 -25.08 24.76
C PHE A 4 -18.35 -24.98 23.26
N GLN A 5 -18.78 -25.97 22.48
CA GLN A 5 -18.94 -25.80 21.03
C GLN A 5 -20.26 -25.08 20.79
N LEU A 6 -20.19 -23.81 20.41
CA LEU A 6 -21.36 -23.07 19.92
C LEU A 6 -21.63 -23.50 18.46
N PRO A 7 -22.85 -23.95 18.12
CA PRO A 7 -23.23 -24.14 16.74
C PRO A 7 -23.60 -22.77 16.18
N ILE A 8 -22.69 -22.15 15.42
CA ILE A 8 -23.03 -20.93 14.66
C ILE A 8 -23.84 -21.36 13.45
N THR A 9 -25.16 -21.28 13.63
CA THR A 9 -26.20 -21.41 12.63
C THR A 9 -25.88 -20.55 11.41
N ALA A 10 -25.92 -21.20 10.24
CA ALA A 10 -25.83 -20.58 8.93
C ALA A 10 -26.89 -19.47 8.78
N THR A 11 -26.44 -18.22 8.85
CA THR A 11 -27.13 -17.07 8.28
C THR A 11 -26.50 -16.77 6.92
N THR A 12 -27.36 -16.56 5.94
CA THR A 12 -27.05 -16.25 4.55
C THR A 12 -26.00 -15.14 4.39
N GLY A 13 -24.80 -15.51 3.90
CA GLY A 13 -24.24 -14.97 2.66
C GLY A 13 -23.79 -13.50 2.63
N LEU A 14 -22.93 -13.07 3.55
CA LEU A 14 -21.82 -12.11 3.31
C LEU A 14 -21.07 -11.89 4.65
N SER A 15 -20.48 -12.95 5.23
CA SER A 15 -19.46 -12.74 6.27
C SER A 15 -18.18 -12.32 5.55
N ALA A 16 -18.12 -11.05 5.13
CA ALA A 16 -16.89 -10.48 4.60
C ALA A 16 -15.85 -10.59 5.71
N ASP A 17 -14.88 -11.49 5.52
CA ASP A 17 -13.81 -11.71 6.48
C ASP A 17 -13.11 -10.36 6.70
N PRO A 18 -12.97 -9.88 7.95
CA PRO A 18 -12.26 -8.64 8.24
C PRO A 18 -10.88 -8.57 7.57
N ALA A 19 -10.22 -9.72 7.36
CA ALA A 19 -8.97 -9.81 6.62
C ALA A 19 -9.15 -9.44 5.13
N GLU A 20 -10.15 -9.98 4.44
CA GLU A 20 -10.44 -9.67 3.03
C GLU A 20 -10.80 -8.20 2.82
N ILE A 21 -11.57 -7.60 3.76
CA ILE A 21 -11.91 -6.17 3.72
C ILE A 21 -10.63 -5.33 3.86
N LEU A 22 -9.73 -5.71 4.76
CA LEU A 22 -8.47 -5.01 4.99
C LEU A 22 -7.52 -5.15 3.78
N GLU A 23 -7.47 -6.32 3.16
CA GLU A 23 -6.67 -6.55 1.96
C GLU A 23 -7.15 -5.68 0.80
N LEU A 24 -8.46 -5.62 0.55
CA LEU A 24 -9.04 -4.74 -0.46
C LEU A 24 -8.81 -3.26 -0.11
N GLY A 25 -9.02 -2.90 1.16
CA GLY A 25 -8.80 -1.55 1.69
C GLY A 25 -7.35 -1.08 1.52
N ARG A 26 -6.36 -1.98 1.69
CA ARG A 26 -4.94 -1.69 1.47
C ARG A 26 -4.67 -1.25 0.04
N GLY A 27 -5.26 -1.92 -0.95
CA GLY A 27 -5.12 -1.57 -2.35
C GLY A 27 -5.72 -0.20 -2.68
N VAL A 28 -6.95 0.04 -2.22
CA VAL A 28 -7.63 1.34 -2.40
C VAL A 28 -6.84 2.47 -1.74
N PHE A 29 -6.34 2.23 -0.53
CA PHE A 29 -5.55 3.20 0.21
C PHE A 29 -4.21 3.53 -0.48
N ALA A 30 -3.52 2.51 -1.02
CA ALA A 30 -2.31 2.72 -1.82
C ALA A 30 -2.59 3.59 -3.06
N LEU A 31 -3.72 3.37 -3.73
CA LEU A 31 -4.16 4.17 -4.89
C LEU A 31 -4.45 5.63 -4.49
N ALA A 32 -5.12 5.84 -3.35
CA ALA A 32 -5.37 7.17 -2.82
C ALA A 32 -4.05 7.90 -2.49
N LEU A 33 -3.10 7.23 -1.83
CA LEU A 33 -1.79 7.80 -1.52
C LEU A 33 -0.96 8.09 -2.78
N PHE A 34 -1.04 7.23 -3.79
CA PHE A 34 -0.45 7.49 -5.11
C PHE A 34 -1.01 8.77 -5.73
N ALA A 35 -2.34 8.91 -5.77
CA ALA A 35 -3.01 10.08 -6.31
C ALA A 35 -2.64 11.36 -5.54
N ILE A 36 -2.63 11.31 -4.20
CA ILE A 36 -2.22 12.43 -3.35
C ILE A 36 -0.75 12.80 -3.59
N SER A 37 0.13 11.81 -3.77
CA SER A 37 1.56 12.03 -4.05
C SER A 37 1.77 12.72 -5.40
N ILE A 38 1.04 12.30 -6.44
CA ILE A 38 1.04 12.99 -7.75
C ILE A 38 0.47 14.40 -7.62
N TYR A 39 -0.63 14.59 -6.90
CA TYR A 39 -1.22 15.92 -6.70
C TYR A 39 -0.23 16.87 -5.98
N ALA A 40 0.43 16.37 -4.94
CA ALA A 40 1.45 17.11 -4.21
C ALA A 40 2.65 17.45 -5.12
N TRP A 41 3.06 16.52 -5.99
CA TRP A 41 4.09 16.77 -7.00
C TRP A 41 3.65 17.86 -7.98
N SER A 42 2.41 17.83 -8.48
CA SER A 42 1.89 18.87 -9.38
C SER A 42 1.99 20.27 -8.78
N LYS A 43 1.87 20.41 -7.45
CA LYS A 43 1.99 21.68 -6.74
C LYS A 43 3.42 22.08 -6.37
N ARG A 44 4.29 21.13 -6.00
CA ARG A 44 5.64 21.41 -5.46
C ARG A 44 6.79 21.10 -6.42
N LYS A 45 6.54 20.36 -7.50
CA LYS A 45 7.49 19.85 -8.51
C LYS A 45 8.73 19.17 -7.93
N GLN A 46 8.65 18.61 -6.72
CA GLN A 46 9.76 17.94 -6.06
C GLN A 46 9.91 16.50 -6.58
N PRO A 47 11.06 16.10 -7.16
CA PRO A 47 11.22 14.77 -7.75
C PRO A 47 11.03 13.64 -6.72
N ALA A 48 11.34 13.89 -5.44
CA ALA A 48 11.09 12.96 -4.35
C ALA A 48 9.62 12.53 -4.26
N LEU A 49 8.65 13.41 -4.57
CA LEU A 49 7.22 13.08 -4.52
C LEU A 49 6.79 12.10 -5.62
N LEU A 50 7.46 12.12 -6.78
CA LEU A 50 7.23 11.12 -7.82
C LEU A 50 7.78 9.75 -7.41
N ILE A 51 8.91 9.72 -6.72
CA ILE A 51 9.51 8.47 -6.22
C ILE A 51 8.61 7.88 -5.13
N VAL A 52 8.07 8.71 -4.24
CA VAL A 52 7.06 8.30 -3.26
C VAL A 52 5.79 7.77 -3.96
N ALA A 53 5.30 8.46 -4.99
CA ALA A 53 4.18 7.97 -5.78
C ALA A 53 4.49 6.58 -6.38
N ALA A 54 5.66 6.43 -7.01
CA ALA A 54 6.11 5.16 -7.55
C ALA A 54 6.23 4.06 -6.48
N ALA A 55 6.56 4.40 -5.22
CA ALA A 55 6.62 3.44 -4.12
C ALA A 55 5.24 2.88 -3.73
N PHE A 56 4.15 3.58 -4.04
CA PHE A 56 2.79 3.09 -3.79
C PHE A 56 2.27 2.13 -4.87
N LEU A 57 2.82 2.17 -6.08
CA LEU A 57 2.43 1.26 -7.18
C LEU A 57 2.62 -0.23 -6.84
N PRO A 58 3.76 -0.66 -6.26
CA PRO A 58 3.95 -2.05 -5.85
C PRO A 58 2.88 -2.55 -4.88
N PHE A 59 2.43 -1.72 -3.93
CA PHE A 59 1.36 -2.11 -3.00
C PHE A 59 0.02 -2.30 -3.69
N PHE A 60 -0.29 -1.44 -4.66
CA PHE A 60 -1.48 -1.59 -5.48
C PHE A 60 -1.38 -2.84 -6.38
N ALA A 61 -0.25 -3.01 -7.09
CA ALA A 61 -0.01 -4.16 -7.96
C ALA A 61 -0.08 -5.49 -7.20
N LYS A 62 0.53 -5.56 -6.01
CA LYS A 62 0.43 -6.71 -5.09
C LYS A 62 -1.03 -7.01 -4.75
N THR A 63 -1.81 -5.99 -4.40
CA THR A 63 -3.22 -6.17 -4.03
C THR A 63 -4.07 -6.64 -5.22
N VAL A 64 -3.84 -6.10 -6.42
CA VAL A 64 -4.49 -6.56 -7.65
C VAL A 64 -4.12 -8.03 -7.93
N LEU A 65 -2.84 -8.38 -7.85
CA LEU A 65 -2.40 -9.75 -8.08
C LEU A 65 -2.96 -10.73 -7.05
N ASP A 66 -3.01 -10.32 -5.78
CA ASP A 66 -3.59 -11.12 -4.70
C ASP A 66 -5.09 -11.38 -4.93
N VAL A 67 -5.83 -10.41 -5.48
CA VAL A 67 -7.27 -10.54 -5.80
C VAL A 67 -7.53 -11.36 -7.07
N PHE A 68 -6.72 -11.18 -8.13
CA PHE A 68 -6.99 -11.82 -9.44
C PHE A 68 -6.31 -13.19 -9.63
N TYR A 69 -5.22 -13.49 -8.92
CA TYR A 69 -4.36 -14.65 -9.21
C TYR A 69 -3.97 -15.48 -7.98
N SER A 70 -4.80 -15.50 -6.93
CA SER A 70 -4.45 -15.93 -5.56
C SER A 70 -3.76 -17.30 -5.41
N THR A 71 -3.85 -18.21 -6.40
CA THR A 71 -3.36 -19.60 -6.33
C THR A 71 -2.05 -19.86 -7.09
N SER A 72 -1.35 -18.83 -7.58
CA SER A 72 -0.15 -19.03 -8.40
C SER A 72 1.14 -19.07 -7.58
N THR A 73 1.98 -20.10 -7.76
CA THR A 73 3.30 -20.22 -7.07
C THR A 73 4.24 -19.04 -7.35
N LEU A 74 4.06 -18.34 -8.48
CA LEU A 74 4.79 -17.12 -8.81
C LEU A 74 4.42 -15.93 -7.89
N LEU A 75 3.22 -15.91 -7.31
CA LEU A 75 2.81 -14.86 -6.37
C LEU A 75 3.59 -14.91 -5.05
N ASP A 76 3.94 -16.10 -4.57
CA ASP A 76 4.69 -16.24 -3.32
C ASP A 76 6.07 -15.58 -3.40
N PHE A 77 6.65 -15.51 -4.61
CA PHE A 77 7.86 -14.75 -4.88
C PHE A 77 7.59 -13.26 -5.17
N ALA A 78 6.50 -12.96 -5.89
CA ALA A 78 6.17 -11.58 -6.28
C ALA A 78 5.76 -10.71 -5.08
N ARG A 79 5.01 -11.25 -4.11
CA ARG A 79 4.56 -10.53 -2.90
C ARG A 79 5.72 -9.89 -2.11
N PRO A 80 6.76 -10.64 -1.67
CA PRO A 80 7.90 -10.05 -0.97
C PRO A 80 8.75 -9.16 -1.88
N LEU A 81 8.79 -9.44 -3.19
CA LEU A 81 9.50 -8.57 -4.15
C LEU A 81 8.84 -7.19 -4.25
N PHE A 82 7.51 -7.12 -4.31
CA PHE A 82 6.79 -5.83 -4.32
C PHE A 82 7.02 -5.05 -3.02
N ASP A 83 7.02 -5.72 -1.87
CA ASP A 83 7.32 -5.09 -0.59
C ASP A 83 8.75 -4.53 -0.57
N PHE A 84 9.72 -5.29 -1.08
CA PHE A 84 11.11 -4.86 -1.18
C PHE A 84 11.29 -3.65 -2.12
N ILE A 85 10.67 -3.69 -3.31
CA ILE A 85 10.70 -2.57 -4.27
C ILE A 85 10.08 -1.33 -3.65
N ALA A 86 8.94 -1.46 -2.97
CA ALA A 86 8.29 -0.35 -2.31
C ALA A 86 9.18 0.27 -1.22
N LEU A 87 9.79 -0.57 -0.38
CA LEU A 87 10.70 -0.14 0.68
C LEU A 87 11.93 0.58 0.09
N ALA A 88 12.52 0.02 -0.97
CA ALA A 88 13.65 0.62 -1.66
C ALA A 88 13.28 2.00 -2.25
N LEU A 89 12.13 2.13 -2.90
CA LEU A 89 11.66 3.40 -3.45
C LEU A 89 11.38 4.42 -2.34
N PHE A 90 10.78 4.01 -1.22
CA PHE A 90 10.61 4.89 -0.06
C PHE A 90 11.94 5.36 0.51
N PHE A 91 12.91 4.46 0.64
CA PHE A 91 14.24 4.81 1.10
C PHE A 91 14.90 5.82 0.15
N VAL A 92 14.86 5.57 -1.15
CA VAL A 92 15.39 6.48 -2.18
C VAL A 92 14.69 7.84 -2.13
N ALA A 93 13.37 7.89 -1.95
CA ALA A 93 12.62 9.13 -1.80
C ALA A 93 13.07 9.95 -0.57
N ILE A 94 13.36 9.28 0.55
CA ILE A 94 13.85 9.92 1.77
C ILE A 94 15.27 10.45 1.55
N VAL A 95 16.16 9.65 0.96
CA VAL A 95 17.57 10.01 0.74
C VAL A 95 17.72 11.14 -0.27
N ILE A 96 16.95 11.12 -1.36
CA ILE A 96 17.03 12.12 -2.44
C ILE A 96 16.36 13.44 -2.03
N ARG A 97 15.58 13.48 -0.94
CA ARG A 97 14.87 14.68 -0.48
C ARG A 97 15.87 15.85 -0.41
N PRO A 98 15.79 16.82 -1.34
CA PRO A 98 16.65 17.99 -1.29
C PRO A 98 16.32 18.67 0.02
N ARG A 99 17.34 18.92 0.85
CA ARG A 99 17.18 19.65 2.10
C ARG A 99 16.66 21.02 1.69
N LYS A 100 15.33 21.21 1.76
CA LYS A 100 14.71 22.49 1.44
C LYS A 100 15.28 23.46 2.47
N ASP A 101 16.13 24.35 2.01
CA ASP A 101 16.81 25.33 2.83
C ASP A 101 15.78 26.01 3.73
N LEU A 102 15.87 25.75 5.03
CA LEU A 102 15.16 26.43 6.10
C LEU A 102 15.76 27.84 6.25
N GLY A 103 15.79 28.60 5.16
CA GLY A 103 16.44 29.89 5.04
C GLY A 103 15.50 30.92 4.47
N LYS A 104 14.46 31.27 5.23
CA LYS A 104 13.79 32.59 5.17
C LYS A 104 12.92 32.78 6.42
N GLY A 105 13.58 32.75 7.58
CA GLY A 105 13.31 33.77 8.59
C GLY A 105 14.10 34.99 8.13
N SER A 106 13.45 35.90 7.40
CA SER A 106 13.98 37.26 7.26
C SER A 106 13.35 38.09 8.37
N ALA A 107 14.23 38.83 9.03
CA ALA A 107 14.01 39.72 10.15
C ALA A 107 12.87 40.74 9.96
#